data_AF-A0A066YS24-F1
#
_entry.id   AF-A0A066YS24-F1
#
_cell.length_a   1.000
_cell.length_b   1.000
_cell.length_c   1.000
_cell.angle_alpha   90.00
_cell.angle_beta   90.00
_cell.angle_gamma   90.00
#
_symmetry.space_group_name_H-M   'P 1'
#
loop_
_entity.id
_entity.type
_entity.pdbx_description
1 polymer ?
#
loop_
_entity_poly.entity_id
_entity_poly.type
_entity_poly.pdbx_seq_one_letter_code
_entity_poly.pdbx_strand_id
1 'polypeptide(L)' 'MSNQDATGYYRVDLLRALTDGTPIWGVRRPDGTWRTEMGAEEMHVRRDHAEHSAAQLNQINGLAPAQP' A
#
# COMPACT_ATOMS: atom_id res chain seq x y z
N MET A 1 19.64 -10.62 3.33
CA MET A 1 18.41 -9.85 3.57
C MET A 1 17.65 -9.84 2.26
N SER A 2 16.71 -10.77 2.09
CA SER A 2 16.05 -11.03 0.81
C SER A 2 14.59 -10.57 0.91
N ASN A 3 14.31 -9.35 0.48
CA ASN A 3 12.92 -8.91 0.22
C ASN A 3 12.79 -8.64 -1.28
N GLN A 4 12.75 -9.71 -2.07
CA GLN A 4 12.49 -9.67 -3.52
C GLN A 4 10.98 -9.62 -3.80
N ASP A 5 10.24 -8.75 -3.13
CA ASP A 5 8.82 -8.50 -3.41
C ASP A 5 8.62 -7.17 -4.13
N ALA A 6 9.50 -6.88 -5.10
CA ALA A 6 9.26 -5.80 -6.05
C ALA A 6 8.14 -6.25 -7.00
N THR A 7 6.89 -6.19 -6.54
CA THR A 7 5.71 -6.58 -7.32
C THR A 7 5.52 -5.71 -8.57
N GLY A 8 6.21 -4.57 -8.66
CA GLY A 8 6.13 -3.67 -9.81
C GLY A 8 4.91 -2.74 -9.81
N TYR A 9 4.07 -2.79 -8.77
CA TYR A 9 2.88 -1.94 -8.62
C TYR A 9 2.61 -1.61 -7.14
N TYR A 10 1.80 -0.58 -6.90
CA TYR A 10 1.34 -0.19 -5.57
C TYR A 10 0.31 -1.18 -5.06
N ARG A 11 0.47 -1.68 -3.83
CA ARG A 11 -0.43 -2.68 -3.22
C ARG A 11 -0.83 -2.31 -1.81
N VAL A 12 -1.96 -2.83 -1.35
CA VAL A 12 -2.44 -2.63 0.02
C VAL A 12 -1.91 -3.74 0.92
N ASP A 13 -1.44 -3.36 2.09
CA ASP A 13 -0.96 -4.30 3.10
C ASP A 13 -1.31 -3.79 4.51
N LEU A 14 -1.36 -4.69 5.49
CA LEU A 14 -1.64 -4.31 6.86
C LEU A 14 -0.41 -3.57 7.42
N LEU A 15 -0.59 -2.29 7.75
CA LEU A 15 0.48 -1.48 8.31
C LEU A 15 0.71 -1.81 9.78
N ARG A 16 -0.37 -1.78 10.57
CA ARG A 16 -0.39 -2.14 11.99
C ARG A 16 -1.82 -2.35 12.46
N ALA A 17 -2.01 -2.90 13.65
CA ALA A 17 -3.28 -2.83 14.37
C ALA A 17 -3.18 -1.83 15.52
N LEU A 18 -4.26 -1.11 15.80
CA LEU A 18 -4.40 -0.32 17.03
C LEU A 18 -4.57 -1.25 18.24
N THR A 19 -4.44 -0.71 19.45
CA THR A 19 -4.58 -1.47 20.71
C THR A 19 -5.95 -2.12 20.91
N ASP A 20 -6.98 -1.61 20.25
CA ASP A 20 -8.33 -2.19 20.23
C ASP A 20 -8.52 -3.28 19.15
N GLY A 21 -7.45 -3.61 18.41
CA GLY A 21 -7.47 -4.57 17.32
C GLY A 21 -7.92 -3.99 15.98
N THR A 22 -8.26 -2.70 15.90
CA THR A 22 -8.65 -2.07 14.63
C THR A 22 -7.47 -2.11 13.64
N PRO A 23 -7.63 -2.72 12.46
CA PRO A 23 -6.57 -2.76 11.47
C PRO A 23 -6.36 -1.39 10.81
N ILE A 24 -5.10 -0.98 10.69
CA ILE A 24 -4.67 0.17 9.91
C ILE A 24 -3.95 -0.37 8.68
N TRP A 25 -4.47 0.00 7.52
CA TRP A 25 -3.96 -0.39 6.21
C TRP A 25 -3.04 0.71 5.68
N GLY A 26 -2.00 0.30 4.95
CA GLY A 26 -1.11 1.21 4.24
C GLY A 26 -0.97 0.80 2.78
N VAL A 27 -0.39 1.71 1.98
CA VAL A 27 -0.05 1.43 0.58
C VAL A 27 1.44 1.16 0.48
N ARG A 28 1.83 -0.04 0.05
CA ARG A 28 3.19 -0.38 -0.34
C ARG A 28 3.47 0.14 -1.75
N ARG A 29 4.64 0.73 -1.92
CA ARG A 29 5.21 1.13 -3.21
C ARG A 29 5.73 -0.11 -3.98
N PRO A 30 5.98 0.02 -5.29
CA PRO A 30 6.59 -1.06 -6.09
C PRO A 30 7.95 -1.54 -5.59
N ASP A 31 8.71 -0.68 -4.90
CA ASP A 31 10.01 -1.01 -4.29
C ASP A 31 9.88 -1.70 -2.92
N GLY A 32 8.65 -1.96 -2.48
CA GLY A 32 8.35 -2.60 -1.21
C GLY A 32 8.40 -1.67 0.00
N THR A 33 8.68 -0.38 -0.14
CA THR A 33 8.57 0.60 0.97
C THR A 33 7.14 1.08 1.17
N TRP A 34 6.84 1.72 2.29
CA TRP A 34 5.52 2.31 2.53
C TRP A 34 5.41 3.66 1.83
N ARG A 35 4.23 3.96 1.29
CA ARG A 35 3.91 5.32 0.86
C ARG A 35 3.80 6.20 2.09
N THR A 36 4.28 7.42 1.95
CA THR A 36 4.27 8.44 2.98
C THR A 36 3.49 9.65 2.50
N GLU A 37 2.68 10.23 3.38
CA GLU A 37 1.97 11.48 3.20
C GLU A 37 2.38 12.44 4.33
N MET A 38 2.76 13.66 3.98
CA MET A 38 3.25 14.67 4.93
C MET A 38 4.37 14.18 5.89
N GLY A 39 5.21 13.26 5.41
CA GLY A 39 6.35 12.72 6.18
C GLY A 39 6.02 11.55 7.12
N ALA A 40 4.77 11.08 7.15
CA ALA A 40 4.37 9.87 7.87
C ALA A 40 3.82 8.81 6.90
N GLU A 41 3.79 7.54 7.29
CA GLU A 41 3.18 6.48 6.49
C GLU A 41 1.69 6.79 6.23
N GLU A 42 1.23 6.59 4.99
CA GLU A 42 -0.18 6.76 4.63
C GLU A 42 -1.00 5.70 5.38
N MET A 43 -1.98 6.15 6.18
CA MET A 43 -2.78 5.29 7.06
C MET A 43 -4.25 5.34 6.69
N HIS A 44 -4.84 4.16 6.49
CA HIS A 44 -6.25 3.99 6.19
C HIS A 44 -6.90 3.07 7.21
N VAL A 45 -7.95 3.54 7.89
CA VAL A 45 -8.72 2.70 8.82
C VAL A 45 -9.57 1.67 8.06
N ARG A 46 -9.99 2.00 6.83
CA ARG A 46 -10.74 1.08 5.97
C ARG A 46 -9.88 0.61 4.80
N ARG A 47 -9.89 -0.69 4.53
CA ARG A 47 -9.09 -1.32 3.48
C ARG A 47 -9.46 -0.83 2.07
N ASP A 48 -10.75 -0.62 1.82
CA ASP A 48 -11.29 -0.14 0.55
C ASP A 48 -10.72 1.25 0.16
N HIS A 49 -10.52 2.14 1.14
CA HIS A 49 -9.86 3.43 0.91
C HIS A 49 -8.39 3.27 0.52
N ALA A 50 -7.66 2.37 1.18
CA ALA A 50 -6.28 2.05 0.80
C ALA A 50 -6.22 1.44 -0.62
N GLU A 51 -7.19 0.58 -0.97
CA GLU A 51 -7.28 -0.06 -2.28
C GLU A 51 -7.58 0.96 -3.37
N HIS A 52 -8.48 1.90 -3.11
CA HIS A 52 -8.74 3.01 -4.03
C HIS A 52 -7.49 3.88 -4.24
N SER A 53 -6.77 4.22 -3.17
CA SER A 53 -5.52 5.00 -3.24
C SER A 53 -4.45 4.26 -4.06
N ALA A 54 -4.26 2.97 -3.81
CA ALA A 54 -3.32 2.14 -4.56
C ALA A 54 -3.73 2.02 -6.05
N ALA A 55 -5.02 1.83 -6.35
CA ALA A 55 -5.53 1.76 -7.72
C ALA A 55 -5.33 3.08 -8.47
N GLN A 56 -5.61 4.22 -7.82
CA GLN A 56 -5.39 5.53 -8.41
C GLN A 56 -3.91 5.79 -8.69
N LEU A 57 -3.02 5.42 -7.76
CA LEU A 57 -1.57 5.53 -7.95
C LEU A 57 -1.07 4.66 -9.10
N ASN A 58 -1.55 3.41 -9.18
CA ASN A 58 -1.24 2.50 -10.27
C ASN A 58 -1.67 3.10 -11.62
N GLN A 59 -2.89 3.62 -11.70
CA GLN A 59 -3.40 4.29 -12.90
C GLN A 59 -2.55 5.52 -13.29
N ILE A 60 -2.22 6.39 -12.34
CA ILE A 60 -1.40 7.60 -12.57
C ILE A 60 0.00 7.21 -13.10
N ASN A 61 0.58 6.13 -12.59
CA ASN A 61 1.93 5.69 -12.95
C ASN A 61 1.95 4.69 -14.12
N GLY A 62 0.78 4.37 -14.72
CA GLY A 62 0.69 3.37 -15.78
C GLY A 62 1.11 1.96 -15.35
N LEU A 63 1.03 1.66 -14.05
CA LEU A 63 1.38 0.37 -13.48
C LEU A 63 0.13 -0.49 -13.46
N ALA A 64 0.21 -1.69 -14.04
CA ALA A 64 -0.82 -2.69 -13.92
C ALA A 64 -0.31 -3.82 -13.02
N PRO A 65 -1.16 -4.39 -12.14
CA PRO A 65 -0.83 -5.68 -11.56
C PRO A 65 -0.57 -6.65 -12.72
N ALA A 66 0.53 -7.40 -12.66
CA ALA A 66 0.74 -8.50 -13.58
C ALA A 66 -0.51 -9.38 -13.52
N GLN A 67 -1.30 -9.40 -14.59
CA GLN A 67 -2.47 -10.27 -14.66
C GLN A 67 -1.98 -11.71 -14.45
N PRO A 68 -2.71 -12.53 -13.67
CA PRO A 68 -2.34 -13.93 -13.47
C PRO A 68 -2.33 -14.72 -14.78
#